data_AF-A0A6J7VSV0-F1
#
_entry.id   AF-A0A6J7VSV0-F1
#
_cell.length_a   1.000
_cell.length_b   1.000
_cell.length_c   1.000
_cell.angle_alpha   90.00
_cell.angle_beta   90.00
_cell.angle_gamma   90.00
#
_symmetry.space_group_name_H-M   'P 1'
#
loop_
_entity.id
_entity.type
_entity.pdbx_description
1 polymer ?
#
loop_
_entity_poly.entity_id
_entity_poly.type
_entity_poly.pdbx_seq_one_letter_code
_entity_poly.pdbx_strand_id
1 'polypeptide(L)'
;MKKIAVALGFVISLLIPVQAQAAQASVVANLNDIAASGATVPLLLSNAIAGTGYYIQECTEPTSGVRPTVCNDAAQLWISNSPGASFTLSAVILFKPSANFTSKTTTVDCFISKCGLFLRYDHTKPADTSEDRFLPMSFKVSAAAPALASDVISATLNGVAMSTSTPVKLAYRAPAILAATSASGAVLSYLSLAPECALDGMKITALKGAGLCNISISSPGTATSGAITKQYPIELTPGVQVIPAIKIGTKLATVTNFGERVMYKAFGSCLIKKNVAIAKKGLCTIEASAPGRSNLYLPLMHSKWFIVK
;
A
#
# COMPACT_ATOMS: atom_id res chain seq x y z
N MET A 1 -19.39 -95.21 -44.14
CA MET A 1 -18.11 -95.70 -44.70
C MET A 1 -17.00 -94.76 -44.29
N LYS A 2 -15.87 -95.33 -43.82
CA LYS A 2 -14.62 -94.69 -43.41
C LYS A 2 -14.17 -93.52 -44.32
N LYS A 3 -13.51 -92.52 -43.72
CA LYS A 3 -12.07 -92.23 -43.92
C LYS A 3 -11.60 -91.12 -42.97
N ILE A 4 -10.74 -91.52 -42.03
CA ILE A 4 -9.88 -90.67 -41.22
C ILE A 4 -8.69 -90.27 -42.10
N ALA A 5 -8.37 -88.99 -42.17
CA ALA A 5 -7.11 -88.49 -42.72
C ALA A 5 -6.45 -87.62 -41.65
N VAL A 6 -5.38 -88.16 -41.06
CA VAL A 6 -4.47 -87.44 -40.16
C VAL A 6 -3.42 -86.76 -41.04
N ALA A 7 -3.32 -85.44 -40.96
CA ALA A 7 -2.22 -84.68 -41.54
C ALA A 7 -1.42 -84.04 -40.39
N LEU A 8 -0.17 -84.47 -40.25
CA LEU A 8 0.81 -84.03 -39.28
C LEU A 8 1.39 -82.68 -39.74
N GLY A 9 1.04 -81.58 -39.06
CA GLY A 9 1.52 -80.24 -39.34
C GLY A 9 2.67 -79.83 -38.41
N PHE A 10 3.84 -79.59 -38.98
CA PHE A 10 5.08 -79.16 -38.33
C PHE A 10 4.91 -77.75 -37.71
N VAL A 11 5.00 -77.61 -36.38
CA VAL A 11 4.97 -76.30 -35.71
C VAL A 11 6.38 -75.70 -35.76
N ILE A 12 6.61 -74.77 -36.69
CA ILE A 12 7.79 -73.91 -36.72
C ILE A 12 7.60 -72.87 -35.62
N SER A 13 8.37 -72.98 -34.54
CA SER A 13 8.44 -71.95 -33.50
C SER A 13 9.14 -70.71 -34.07
N LEU A 14 8.37 -69.67 -34.40
CA LEU A 14 8.93 -68.34 -34.68
C LEU A 14 9.40 -67.72 -33.37
N LEU A 15 10.72 -67.66 -33.19
CA LEU A 15 11.37 -66.80 -32.20
C LEU A 15 11.17 -65.33 -32.63
N ILE A 16 10.21 -64.65 -32.00
CA ILE A 16 10.08 -63.20 -32.12
C ILE A 16 11.15 -62.60 -31.20
N PRO A 17 12.11 -61.79 -31.68
CA PRO A 17 13.04 -61.10 -30.79
C PRO A 17 12.26 -60.07 -29.97
N VAL A 18 12.29 -60.20 -28.65
CA VAL A 18 11.93 -59.11 -27.74
C VAL A 18 12.94 -57.99 -28.00
N GLN A 19 12.50 -56.90 -28.64
CA GLN A 19 13.32 -55.70 -28.72
C GLN A 19 13.49 -55.16 -27.30
N ALA A 20 14.68 -55.30 -26.74
CA ALA A 20 15.06 -54.59 -25.53
C ALA A 20 14.98 -53.09 -25.83
N GLN A 21 13.91 -52.43 -25.36
CA GLN A 21 13.86 -50.98 -25.37
C GLN A 21 15.00 -50.46 -24.48
N ALA A 22 15.88 -49.64 -25.06
CA ALA A 22 16.92 -48.98 -24.30
C ALA A 22 16.26 -48.20 -23.15
N ALA A 23 16.78 -48.37 -21.93
CA ALA A 23 16.31 -47.60 -20.79
C ALA A 23 16.58 -46.11 -21.04
N GLN A 24 15.54 -45.30 -20.98
CA GLN A 24 15.64 -43.85 -21.11
C GLN A 24 16.25 -43.26 -19.84
N ALA A 25 17.01 -42.18 -19.99
CA ALA A 25 17.55 -41.45 -18.87
C ALA A 25 16.40 -40.82 -18.07
N SER A 26 16.50 -40.87 -16.74
CA SER A 26 15.47 -40.37 -15.85
C SER A 26 16.08 -39.52 -14.75
N VAL A 27 15.46 -38.37 -14.50
CA VAL A 27 15.82 -37.46 -13.40
C VAL A 27 15.09 -37.89 -12.14
N VAL A 28 15.84 -38.24 -11.10
CA VAL A 28 15.32 -38.54 -9.78
C VAL A 28 15.53 -37.32 -8.89
N ALA A 29 14.42 -36.67 -8.50
CA ALA A 29 14.42 -35.46 -7.69
C ALA A 29 13.06 -35.23 -7.02
N ASN A 30 13.03 -34.45 -5.93
CA ASN A 30 11.79 -33.86 -5.45
C ASN A 30 11.60 -32.48 -6.09
N LEU A 31 10.63 -32.38 -6.99
CA LEU A 31 10.30 -31.15 -7.71
C LEU A 31 9.04 -30.45 -7.16
N ASN A 32 8.54 -30.86 -6.00
CA ASN A 32 7.36 -30.28 -5.38
C ASN A 32 7.72 -29.31 -4.25
N ASP A 33 6.92 -28.27 -4.09
CA ASP A 33 7.00 -27.29 -3.00
C ASP A 33 8.41 -26.70 -2.80
N ILE A 34 9.10 -26.44 -3.91
CA ILE A 34 10.44 -25.86 -3.93
C ILE A 34 10.38 -24.45 -3.33
N ALA A 35 11.35 -24.09 -2.48
CA ALA A 35 11.41 -22.73 -1.94
C ALA A 35 11.54 -21.70 -3.08
N ALA A 36 10.73 -20.63 -3.02
CA ALA A 36 10.64 -19.63 -4.08
C ALA A 36 11.96 -18.88 -4.38
N SER A 37 12.89 -18.87 -3.43
CA SER A 37 14.19 -18.22 -3.53
C SER A 37 15.27 -19.05 -2.85
N GLY A 38 16.47 -19.06 -3.44
CA GLY A 38 17.67 -19.70 -2.88
C GLY A 38 17.64 -21.23 -2.83
N ALA A 39 16.64 -21.88 -3.45
CA ALA A 39 16.54 -23.33 -3.47
C ALA A 39 17.71 -23.97 -4.22
N THR A 40 18.20 -25.08 -3.68
CA THR A 40 19.08 -26.01 -4.38
C THR A 40 18.44 -27.39 -4.31
N VAL A 41 18.03 -27.91 -5.47
CA VAL A 41 17.39 -29.21 -5.61
C VAL A 41 18.44 -30.23 -6.04
N PRO A 42 18.78 -31.22 -5.19
CA PRO A 42 19.65 -32.30 -5.60
C PRO A 42 18.92 -33.21 -6.59
N LEU A 43 19.56 -33.51 -7.71
CA LEU A 43 19.06 -34.43 -8.74
C LEU A 43 20.05 -35.57 -8.95
N LEU A 44 19.54 -36.74 -9.31
CA LEU A 44 20.34 -37.85 -9.85
C LEU A 44 19.86 -38.19 -11.26
N LEU A 45 20.80 -38.43 -12.17
CA LEU A 45 20.51 -38.96 -13.49
C LEU A 45 20.65 -40.49 -13.47
N SER A 46 19.52 -41.18 -13.55
CA SER A 46 19.45 -42.64 -13.62
C SER A 46 19.37 -43.10 -15.08
N ASN A 47 19.87 -44.30 -15.37
CA ASN A 47 19.89 -44.90 -16.71
C ASN A 47 20.57 -44.03 -17.79
N ALA A 48 21.49 -43.14 -17.39
CA ALA A 48 22.28 -42.36 -18.34
C ALA A 48 23.12 -43.28 -19.23
N ILE A 49 23.13 -43.01 -20.53
CA ILE A 49 23.87 -43.82 -21.51
C ILE A 49 25.35 -43.40 -21.50
N ALA A 50 26.23 -44.36 -21.28
CA ALA A 50 27.67 -44.11 -21.30
C ALA A 50 28.11 -43.53 -22.66
N GLY A 51 28.97 -42.50 -22.61
CA GLY A 51 29.46 -41.83 -23.82
C GLY A 51 28.49 -40.78 -24.41
N THR A 52 27.36 -40.51 -23.75
CA THR A 52 26.45 -39.40 -24.10
C THR A 52 26.50 -38.29 -23.04
N GLY A 53 26.07 -37.09 -23.41
CA GLY A 53 25.78 -36.02 -22.47
C GLY A 53 24.35 -35.51 -22.61
N TYR A 54 23.91 -34.81 -21.57
CA TYR A 54 22.54 -34.31 -21.42
C TYR A 54 22.52 -32.84 -21.04
N TYR A 55 21.54 -32.09 -21.52
CA TYR A 55 21.18 -30.80 -20.95
C TYR A 55 19.98 -30.94 -20.03
N ILE A 56 20.09 -30.29 -18.88
CA ILE A 56 19.00 -30.08 -17.92
C ILE A 56 18.76 -28.58 -17.83
N GLN A 57 17.50 -28.15 -17.98
CA GLN A 57 17.14 -26.73 -17.94
C GLN A 57 15.74 -26.53 -17.34
N GLU A 58 15.53 -25.44 -16.62
CA GLU A 58 14.19 -25.00 -16.21
C GLU A 58 13.50 -24.32 -17.39
N CYS A 59 12.28 -24.76 -17.73
CA CYS A 59 11.50 -24.24 -18.84
C CYS A 59 10.02 -24.17 -18.50
N THR A 60 9.26 -23.40 -19.27
CA THR A 60 7.79 -23.52 -19.29
C THR A 60 7.38 -24.80 -20.02
N GLU A 61 6.25 -25.40 -19.63
CA GLU A 61 5.69 -26.59 -20.27
C GLU A 61 5.50 -26.35 -21.78
N PRO A 62 6.08 -27.20 -22.65
CA PRO A 62 5.91 -27.06 -24.08
C PRO A 62 4.57 -27.67 -24.53
N THR A 63 4.17 -27.36 -25.75
CA THR A 63 3.16 -28.17 -26.43
C THR A 63 3.68 -29.60 -26.61
N SER A 64 2.81 -30.59 -26.44
CA SER A 64 3.16 -32.01 -26.55
C SER A 64 3.93 -32.31 -27.84
N GLY A 65 5.02 -33.05 -27.72
CA GLY A 65 5.88 -33.44 -28.85
C GLY A 65 6.85 -32.37 -29.35
N VAL A 66 6.92 -31.20 -28.70
CA VAL A 66 7.82 -30.10 -29.08
C VAL A 66 8.75 -29.74 -27.92
N ARG A 67 9.96 -29.26 -28.23
CA ARG A 67 10.89 -28.74 -27.22
C ARG A 67 10.42 -27.37 -26.68
N PRO A 68 10.62 -27.06 -25.40
CA PRO A 68 10.34 -25.73 -24.87
C PRO A 68 11.19 -24.66 -25.55
N THR A 69 10.60 -23.50 -25.79
CA THR A 69 11.27 -22.32 -26.36
C THR A 69 11.51 -21.20 -25.35
N VAL A 70 10.88 -21.30 -24.17
CA VAL A 70 11.00 -20.34 -23.06
C VAL A 70 11.65 -21.07 -21.89
N CYS A 71 12.94 -20.82 -21.72
CA CYS A 71 13.77 -21.51 -20.73
C CYS A 71 14.68 -20.55 -19.98
N ASN A 72 15.04 -20.92 -18.77
CA ASN A 72 15.97 -20.20 -17.93
C ASN A 72 17.40 -20.56 -18.33
N ASP A 73 18.02 -19.74 -19.18
CA ASP A 73 19.41 -19.96 -19.63
C ASP A 73 20.41 -19.92 -18.47
N ALA A 74 20.12 -19.16 -17.41
CA ALA A 74 20.98 -19.10 -16.22
C ALA A 74 20.98 -20.39 -15.39
N ALA A 75 19.96 -21.23 -15.55
CA ALA A 75 19.84 -22.52 -14.84
C ALA A 75 20.25 -23.72 -15.72
N GLN A 76 20.72 -23.52 -16.96
CA GLN A 76 21.09 -24.63 -17.82
C GLN A 76 22.36 -25.35 -17.31
N LEU A 77 22.29 -26.67 -17.19
CA LEU A 77 23.40 -27.52 -16.80
C LEU A 77 23.71 -28.54 -17.90
N TRP A 78 25.00 -28.77 -18.16
CA TRP A 78 25.50 -29.82 -19.04
C TRP A 78 26.03 -30.98 -18.20
N ILE A 79 25.44 -32.17 -18.36
CA ILE A 79 25.79 -33.38 -17.62
C ILE A 79 26.51 -34.35 -18.56
N SER A 80 27.81 -34.56 -18.35
CA SER A 80 28.65 -35.40 -19.21
C SER A 80 29.95 -35.76 -18.48
N ASN A 81 30.60 -36.85 -18.90
CA ASN A 81 31.96 -37.18 -18.44
C ASN A 81 33.05 -36.41 -19.24
N SER A 82 32.64 -35.56 -20.18
CA SER A 82 33.55 -34.74 -20.98
C SER A 82 34.11 -33.57 -20.18
N PRO A 83 35.36 -33.12 -20.45
CA PRO A 83 35.91 -31.91 -19.84
C PRO A 83 35.00 -30.69 -20.07
N GLY A 84 34.79 -29.91 -19.00
CA GLY A 84 33.95 -28.70 -19.05
C GLY A 84 32.46 -28.92 -18.79
N ALA A 85 32.02 -30.17 -18.58
CA ALA A 85 30.67 -30.44 -18.11
C ALA A 85 30.42 -29.81 -16.73
N SER A 86 29.18 -29.37 -16.48
CA SER A 86 28.76 -28.86 -15.17
C SER A 86 28.84 -29.94 -14.10
N PHE A 87 28.46 -31.18 -14.46
CA PHE A 87 28.49 -32.36 -13.60
C PHE A 87 28.79 -33.62 -14.42
N THR A 88 29.36 -34.64 -13.78
CA THR A 88 29.51 -35.98 -14.39
C THR A 88 28.20 -36.76 -14.32
N LEU A 89 28.07 -37.83 -15.12
CA LEU A 89 26.82 -38.61 -15.21
C LEU A 89 26.44 -39.28 -13.87
N SER A 90 27.41 -39.56 -12.99
CA SER A 90 27.20 -40.21 -11.70
C SER A 90 27.16 -39.24 -10.51
N ALA A 91 27.30 -37.94 -10.73
CA ALA A 91 27.34 -36.95 -9.66
C ALA A 91 25.94 -36.64 -9.12
N VAL A 92 25.89 -36.17 -7.87
CA VAL A 92 24.72 -35.44 -7.37
C VAL A 92 24.71 -34.06 -8.02
N ILE A 93 23.69 -33.79 -8.82
CA ILE A 93 23.53 -32.53 -9.56
C ILE A 93 22.84 -31.52 -8.64
N LEU A 94 23.45 -30.35 -8.47
CA LEU A 94 22.88 -29.28 -7.64
C LEU A 94 22.17 -28.26 -8.53
N PHE A 95 20.89 -28.50 -8.80
CA PHE A 95 20.08 -27.64 -9.65
C PHE A 95 19.46 -26.48 -8.86
N LYS A 96 19.46 -25.27 -9.42
CA LYS A 96 18.98 -24.05 -8.76
C LYS A 96 17.86 -23.41 -9.59
N PRO A 97 16.62 -23.91 -9.48
CA PRO A 97 15.47 -23.33 -10.19
C PRO A 97 15.09 -21.98 -9.58
N SER A 98 14.35 -21.16 -10.34
CA SER A 98 13.89 -19.85 -9.90
C SER A 98 12.39 -19.71 -10.12
N ALA A 99 11.65 -19.37 -9.07
CA ALA A 99 10.19 -19.17 -9.18
C ALA A 99 9.82 -18.06 -10.17
N ASN A 100 10.75 -17.15 -10.45
CA ASN A 100 10.65 -16.16 -11.51
C ASN A 100 11.97 -16.10 -12.28
N PHE A 101 11.90 -16.10 -13.61
CA PHE A 101 13.09 -15.93 -14.46
C PHE A 101 12.75 -15.13 -15.71
N THR A 102 13.78 -14.64 -16.40
CA THR A 102 13.62 -13.97 -17.69
C THR A 102 14.27 -14.81 -18.77
N SER A 103 13.47 -15.24 -19.75
CA SER A 103 13.93 -15.92 -20.96
C SER A 103 13.96 -14.90 -22.09
N LYS A 104 15.16 -14.45 -22.49
CA LYS A 104 15.34 -13.36 -23.45
C LYS A 104 14.63 -12.08 -22.98
N THR A 105 13.46 -11.76 -23.53
CA THR A 105 12.63 -10.59 -23.17
C THR A 105 11.35 -11.00 -22.44
N THR A 106 11.11 -12.29 -22.23
CA THR A 106 9.89 -12.82 -21.61
C THR A 106 10.14 -13.09 -20.13
N THR A 107 9.45 -12.35 -19.26
CA THR A 107 9.39 -12.66 -17.83
C THR A 107 8.43 -13.83 -17.60
N VAL A 108 8.89 -14.83 -16.85
CA VAL A 108 8.11 -16.00 -16.46
C VAL A 108 7.93 -15.99 -14.95
N ASP A 109 6.68 -16.18 -14.53
CA ASP A 109 6.29 -16.43 -13.15
C ASP A 109 5.76 -17.87 -13.05
N CYS A 110 6.49 -18.74 -12.34
CA CYS A 110 6.18 -20.16 -12.17
C CYS A 110 5.11 -20.45 -11.12
N PHE A 111 4.58 -19.43 -10.44
CA PHE A 111 3.33 -19.55 -9.67
C PHE A 111 2.09 -19.49 -10.59
N ILE A 112 2.22 -18.90 -11.77
CA ILE A 112 1.14 -18.74 -12.76
C ILE A 112 1.33 -19.71 -13.94
N SER A 113 2.56 -19.78 -14.45
CA SER A 113 2.95 -20.62 -15.57
C SER A 113 3.35 -22.00 -15.08
N LYS A 114 3.01 -23.05 -15.85
CA LYS A 114 3.50 -24.40 -15.56
C LYS A 114 4.98 -24.50 -15.94
N CYS A 115 5.85 -24.46 -14.93
CA CYS A 115 7.28 -24.65 -15.09
C CYS A 115 7.71 -26.10 -14.79
N GLY A 116 8.86 -26.49 -15.31
CA GLY A 116 9.40 -27.83 -15.12
C GLY A 116 10.82 -27.97 -15.64
N LEU A 117 11.46 -29.07 -15.29
CA LEU A 117 12.78 -29.43 -15.73
C LEU A 117 12.69 -30.14 -17.08
N PHE A 118 13.36 -29.61 -18.09
CA PHE A 118 13.47 -30.22 -19.39
C PHE A 118 14.84 -30.93 -19.53
N LEU A 119 14.79 -32.24 -19.73
CA LEU A 119 15.94 -33.09 -20.06
C LEU A 119 15.95 -33.30 -21.58
N ARG A 120 17.15 -33.21 -22.18
CA ARG A 120 17.41 -33.59 -23.58
C ARG A 120 18.84 -34.07 -23.74
N TYR A 121 19.14 -34.71 -24.88
CA TYR A 121 20.54 -34.89 -25.29
C TYR A 121 21.27 -33.55 -25.42
N ASP A 122 22.58 -33.60 -25.20
CA ASP A 122 23.44 -32.44 -25.39
C ASP A 122 23.66 -32.09 -26.87
N HIS A 123 24.53 -31.11 -27.10
CA HIS A 123 24.87 -30.57 -28.41
C HIS A 123 25.52 -31.60 -29.35
N THR A 124 25.90 -32.79 -28.88
CA THR A 124 26.45 -33.87 -29.74
C THR A 124 25.36 -34.62 -30.49
N LYS A 125 24.10 -34.57 -30.00
CA LYS A 125 22.94 -35.20 -30.64
C LYS A 125 21.73 -34.25 -30.69
N PRO A 126 21.85 -33.06 -31.32
CA PRO A 126 20.83 -32.03 -31.22
C PRO A 126 19.51 -32.39 -31.91
N ALA A 127 19.52 -33.29 -32.90
CA ALA A 127 18.34 -33.72 -33.63
C ALA A 127 17.64 -34.95 -33.00
N ASP A 128 18.26 -35.62 -32.03
CA ASP A 128 17.69 -36.78 -31.36
C ASP A 128 16.81 -36.31 -30.19
N THR A 129 15.52 -36.62 -30.27
CA THR A 129 14.51 -36.23 -29.27
C THR A 129 14.05 -37.43 -28.43
N SER A 130 14.71 -38.58 -28.53
CA SER A 130 14.29 -39.80 -27.80
C SER A 130 14.36 -39.67 -26.28
N GLU A 131 15.23 -38.77 -25.79
CA GLU A 131 15.40 -38.45 -24.36
C GLU A 131 14.69 -37.15 -23.94
N ASP A 132 13.94 -36.50 -24.84
CA ASP A 132 13.23 -35.27 -24.51
C ASP A 132 12.14 -35.56 -23.47
N ARG A 133 12.31 -35.00 -22.27
CA ARG A 133 11.39 -35.20 -21.13
C ARG A 133 11.18 -33.91 -20.38
N PHE A 134 9.93 -33.59 -20.12
CA PHE A 134 9.54 -32.48 -19.24
C PHE A 134 9.04 -33.05 -17.92
N LEU A 135 9.66 -32.62 -16.81
CA LEU A 135 9.26 -32.98 -15.46
C LEU A 135 8.66 -31.74 -14.79
N PRO A 136 7.35 -31.69 -14.54
CA PRO A 136 6.71 -30.56 -13.86
C PRO A 136 7.34 -30.29 -12.50
N MET A 137 7.42 -29.01 -12.12
CA MET A 137 7.83 -28.60 -10.78
C MET A 137 6.84 -27.60 -10.18
N SER A 138 6.80 -27.52 -8.85
CA SER A 138 6.02 -26.52 -8.12
C SER A 138 6.86 -25.80 -7.09
N PHE A 139 6.54 -24.53 -6.88
CA PHE A 139 7.13 -23.71 -5.83
C PHE A 139 6.15 -23.57 -4.66
N LYS A 140 6.70 -23.61 -3.45
CA LYS A 140 5.94 -23.34 -2.24
C LYS A 140 5.42 -21.91 -2.29
N VAL A 141 4.11 -21.76 -2.30
CA VAL A 141 3.46 -20.46 -2.09
C VAL A 141 3.72 -20.05 -0.65
N SER A 142 4.53 -19.02 -0.42
CA SER A 142 4.58 -18.39 0.89
C SER A 142 3.24 -17.73 1.13
N ALA A 143 2.50 -18.16 2.15
CA ALA A 143 1.34 -17.43 2.63
C ALA A 143 1.78 -15.97 2.87
N ALA A 144 1.10 -15.02 2.23
CA ALA A 144 1.32 -13.61 2.52
C ALA A 144 1.18 -13.41 4.04
N ALA A 145 2.10 -12.65 4.65
CA ALA A 145 1.99 -12.31 6.05
C ALA A 145 0.58 -11.73 6.32
N PRO A 146 -0.07 -12.06 7.44
CA PRO A 146 -1.38 -11.51 7.76
C PRO A 146 -1.31 -9.98 7.67
N ALA A 147 -2.26 -9.37 6.96
CA ALA A 147 -2.36 -7.91 6.91
C ALA A 147 -2.49 -7.39 8.35
N LEU A 148 -1.60 -6.48 8.74
CA LEU A 148 -1.65 -5.85 10.05
C LEU A 148 -2.97 -5.08 10.19
N ALA A 149 -3.59 -5.14 11.37
CA ALA A 149 -4.73 -4.28 11.67
C ALA A 149 -4.30 -2.81 11.57
N SER A 150 -5.16 -1.96 10.98
CA SER A 150 -4.88 -0.53 10.87
C SER A 150 -4.65 0.10 12.25
N ASP A 151 -3.71 1.04 12.30
CA ASP A 151 -3.47 1.84 13.49
C ASP A 151 -4.70 2.68 13.88
N VAL A 152 -4.70 3.21 15.10
CA VAL A 152 -5.79 4.02 15.64
C VAL A 152 -5.28 5.41 15.95
N ILE A 153 -5.83 6.40 15.24
CA ILE A 153 -5.60 7.82 15.49
C ILE A 153 -6.73 8.40 16.33
N SER A 154 -6.36 9.12 17.39
CA SER A 154 -7.22 9.98 18.22
C SER A 154 -6.76 11.43 18.08
N ALA A 155 -7.69 12.36 17.86
CA ALA A 155 -7.38 13.77 17.63
C ALA A 155 -8.31 14.69 18.43
N THR A 156 -7.78 15.86 18.82
CA THR A 156 -8.52 16.91 19.52
C THR A 156 -8.20 18.28 18.93
N LEU A 157 -9.17 19.18 18.96
CA LEU A 157 -9.01 20.60 18.64
C LEU A 157 -9.32 21.42 19.89
N ASN A 158 -8.34 22.15 20.42
CA ASN A 158 -8.48 22.87 21.70
C ASN A 158 -8.98 21.96 22.85
N GLY A 159 -8.56 20.69 22.85
CA GLY A 159 -8.98 19.68 23.83
C GLY A 159 -10.34 19.02 23.56
N VAL A 160 -11.09 19.47 22.55
CA VAL A 160 -12.36 18.83 22.15
C VAL A 160 -12.06 17.68 21.19
N ALA A 161 -12.55 16.48 21.51
CA ALA A 161 -12.38 15.31 20.65
C ALA A 161 -12.97 15.55 19.25
N MET A 162 -12.19 15.24 18.22
CA MET A 162 -12.61 15.36 16.83
C MET A 162 -13.22 14.05 16.33
N SER A 163 -14.22 14.17 15.46
CA SER A 163 -14.86 13.06 14.77
C SER A 163 -14.69 13.21 13.26
N THR A 164 -14.70 12.10 12.53
CA THR A 164 -14.69 12.10 11.06
C THR A 164 -16.09 12.36 10.48
N SER A 165 -17.16 12.22 11.28
CA SER A 165 -18.54 12.42 10.86
C SER A 165 -19.18 13.69 11.39
N THR A 166 -18.73 14.16 12.56
CA THR A 166 -19.30 15.34 13.23
C THR A 166 -18.21 16.41 13.36
N PRO A 167 -18.30 17.50 12.58
CA PRO A 167 -17.30 18.56 12.63
C PRO A 167 -17.29 19.29 13.97
N VAL A 168 -16.08 19.63 14.44
CA VAL A 168 -15.91 20.62 15.51
C VAL A 168 -15.98 22.03 14.94
N LYS A 169 -16.45 23.02 15.71
CA LYS A 169 -16.57 24.41 15.23
C LYS A 169 -15.31 25.21 15.52
N LEU A 170 -14.88 26.02 14.56
CA LEU A 170 -13.77 26.97 14.71
C LEU A 170 -14.16 28.33 14.15
N ALA A 171 -14.11 29.37 14.99
CA ALA A 171 -14.39 30.72 14.56
C ALA A 171 -13.22 31.33 13.78
N TYR A 172 -13.51 32.23 12.83
CA TYR A 172 -12.50 32.96 12.07
C TYR A 172 -11.43 33.61 12.98
N ARG A 173 -10.15 33.32 12.69
CA ARG A 173 -8.97 33.73 13.47
C ARG A 173 -8.99 33.38 14.98
N ALA A 174 -9.88 32.50 15.42
CA ALA A 174 -9.77 31.95 16.77
C ALA A 174 -8.51 31.09 16.87
N PRO A 175 -7.74 31.19 17.97
CA PRO A 175 -6.60 30.31 18.17
C PRO A 175 -7.07 28.86 18.28
N ALA A 176 -6.44 27.97 17.50
CA ALA A 176 -6.70 26.55 17.58
C ALA A 176 -5.42 25.74 17.59
N ILE A 177 -5.33 24.82 18.54
CA ILE A 177 -4.25 23.84 18.65
C ILE A 177 -4.83 22.46 18.37
N LEU A 178 -4.26 21.82 17.36
CA LEU A 178 -4.49 20.43 17.02
C LEU A 178 -3.55 19.55 17.86
N ALA A 179 -4.09 18.52 18.49
CA ALA A 179 -3.29 17.48 19.11
C ALA A 179 -3.81 16.12 18.68
N ALA A 180 -2.92 15.22 18.26
CA ALA A 180 -3.28 13.86 17.89
C ALA A 180 -2.25 12.86 18.38
N THR A 181 -2.72 11.63 18.62
CA THR A 181 -1.88 10.50 19.03
C THR A 181 -2.20 9.27 18.20
N SER A 182 -1.16 8.48 17.92
CA SER A 182 -1.25 7.13 17.38
C SER A 182 -1.26 6.13 18.54
N ALA A 183 -2.15 5.16 18.51
CA ALA A 183 -2.17 4.07 19.49
C ALA A 183 -0.91 3.20 19.40
N SER A 184 -0.36 3.03 18.20
CA SER A 184 0.91 2.31 17.98
C SER A 184 2.16 3.12 18.33
N GLY A 185 2.03 4.41 18.68
CA GLY A 185 3.14 5.30 18.97
C GLY A 185 3.87 5.83 17.73
N ALA A 186 3.32 5.61 16.53
CA ALA A 186 3.89 6.12 15.29
C ALA A 186 3.87 7.66 15.24
N VAL A 187 4.90 8.23 14.63
CA VAL A 187 4.97 9.68 14.38
C VAL A 187 3.94 10.04 13.30
N LEU A 188 3.04 10.96 13.63
CA LEU A 188 1.95 11.38 12.75
C LEU A 188 2.39 12.48 11.77
N SER A 189 1.82 12.45 10.57
CA SER A 189 1.91 13.53 9.59
C SER A 189 0.56 14.24 9.41
N TYR A 190 0.59 15.54 9.14
CA TYR A 190 -0.59 16.39 9.08
C TYR A 190 -0.65 17.17 7.77
N LEU A 191 -1.85 17.32 7.21
CA LEU A 191 -2.08 18.08 5.98
C LEU A 191 -3.41 18.82 6.03
N SER A 192 -3.41 20.11 5.68
CA SER A 192 -4.66 20.83 5.38
C SER A 192 -5.08 20.53 3.95
N LEU A 193 -6.27 19.95 3.78
CA LEU A 193 -6.83 19.62 2.47
C LEU A 193 -7.71 20.76 1.90
N ALA A 194 -7.92 21.81 2.68
CA ALA A 194 -8.83 22.91 2.34
C ALA A 194 -8.10 24.26 2.48
N PRO A 195 -8.14 25.14 1.47
CA PRO A 195 -7.50 26.47 1.53
C PRO A 195 -8.15 27.41 2.57
N GLU A 196 -9.30 27.03 3.14
CA GLU A 196 -10.03 27.76 4.18
C GLU A 196 -9.28 27.81 5.52
N CYS A 197 -8.29 26.93 5.71
CA CYS A 197 -7.45 26.88 6.90
C CYS A 197 -5.96 26.85 6.54
N ALA A 198 -5.18 27.62 7.30
CA ALA A 198 -3.74 27.43 7.37
C ALA A 198 -3.40 26.46 8.51
N LEU A 199 -2.44 25.56 8.25
CA LEU A 199 -1.84 24.67 9.24
C LEU A 199 -0.35 25.01 9.35
N ASP A 200 0.09 25.39 10.55
CA ASP A 200 1.49 25.67 10.88
C ASP A 200 1.90 24.79 12.08
N GLY A 201 2.55 23.66 11.78
CA GLY A 201 2.76 22.58 12.74
C GLY A 201 1.42 22.07 13.29
N MET A 202 1.16 22.33 14.57
CA MET A 202 -0.09 21.98 15.25
C MET A 202 -1.09 23.13 15.34
N LYS A 203 -0.75 24.33 14.86
CA LYS A 203 -1.62 25.50 14.93
C LYS A 203 -2.51 25.54 13.70
N ILE A 204 -3.82 25.59 13.92
CA ILE A 204 -4.82 25.78 12.86
C ILE A 204 -5.31 27.21 12.92
N THR A 205 -5.34 27.89 11.77
CA THR A 205 -5.93 29.23 11.64
C THR A 205 -7.02 29.20 10.59
N ALA A 206 -8.27 29.47 11.00
CA ALA A 206 -9.38 29.68 10.09
C ALA A 206 -9.20 31.00 9.32
N LEU A 207 -9.12 30.90 7.99
CA LEU A 207 -8.98 32.03 7.06
C LEU A 207 -10.33 32.53 6.54
N LYS A 208 -11.40 31.77 6.75
CA LYS A 208 -12.79 32.15 6.51
C LYS A 208 -13.64 31.89 7.75
N GLY A 209 -14.81 32.52 7.81
CA GLY A 209 -15.83 32.36 8.84
C GLY A 209 -17.03 31.54 8.39
N ALA A 210 -16.92 30.80 7.29
CA ALA A 210 -17.94 29.88 6.80
C ALA A 210 -17.30 28.77 5.96
N GLY A 211 -17.97 27.62 5.87
CA GLY A 211 -17.51 26.45 5.12
C GLY A 211 -16.87 25.39 5.99
N LEU A 212 -16.16 24.46 5.35
CA LEU A 212 -15.46 23.37 6.01
C LEU A 212 -13.96 23.48 5.78
N CYS A 213 -13.23 23.14 6.84
CA CYS A 213 -11.80 22.98 6.86
C CYS A 213 -11.50 21.52 7.15
N ASN A 214 -10.79 20.83 6.27
CA ASN A 214 -10.54 19.39 6.41
C ASN A 214 -9.06 19.14 6.68
N ILE A 215 -8.76 18.55 7.83
CA ILE A 215 -7.40 18.20 8.22
C ILE A 215 -7.22 16.69 8.09
N SER A 216 -6.24 16.28 7.28
CA SER A 216 -5.79 14.90 7.19
C SER A 216 -4.69 14.65 8.22
N ILE A 217 -4.82 13.55 8.95
CA ILE A 217 -3.82 13.03 9.87
C ILE A 217 -3.52 11.59 9.47
N SER A 218 -2.25 11.29 9.22
CA SER A 218 -1.81 9.97 8.81
C SER A 218 -0.80 9.38 9.77
N SER A 219 -0.95 8.09 10.03
CA SER A 219 0.05 7.24 10.68
C SER A 219 0.65 6.31 9.62
N PRO A 220 1.98 6.25 9.49
CA PRO A 220 2.64 5.30 8.60
C PRO A 220 2.52 3.84 9.06
N GLY A 221 1.98 3.60 10.27
CA GLY A 221 1.99 2.30 10.91
C GLY A 221 3.34 1.96 11.54
N THR A 222 3.44 0.73 12.07
CA THR A 222 4.64 0.17 12.71
C THR A 222 4.82 -1.30 12.27
N ALA A 223 5.78 -2.01 12.85
CA ALA A 223 5.93 -3.45 12.63
C ALA A 223 4.71 -4.29 13.07
N THR A 224 3.83 -3.75 13.92
CA THR A 224 2.66 -4.44 14.47
C THR A 224 1.33 -3.78 14.13
N SER A 225 1.33 -2.65 13.40
CA SER A 225 0.11 -1.94 13.01
C SER A 225 0.22 -1.41 11.57
N GLY A 226 -0.83 -1.59 10.78
CA GLY A 226 -0.91 -1.08 9.42
C GLY A 226 -1.10 0.44 9.38
N ALA A 227 -0.70 1.06 8.27
CA ALA A 227 -0.89 2.49 8.04
C ALA A 227 -2.39 2.88 8.06
N ILE A 228 -2.68 4.12 8.44
CA ILE A 228 -4.02 4.68 8.37
C ILE A 228 -3.97 6.20 8.12
N THR A 229 -4.98 6.70 7.41
CA THR A 229 -5.23 8.14 7.25
C THR A 229 -6.66 8.43 7.66
N LYS A 230 -6.84 9.43 8.53
CA LYS A 230 -8.15 9.97 8.91
C LYS A 230 -8.27 11.41 8.46
N GLN A 231 -9.48 11.80 8.09
CA GLN A 231 -9.84 13.16 7.71
C GLN A 231 -10.84 13.71 8.72
N TYR A 232 -10.51 14.85 9.31
CA TYR A 232 -11.31 15.47 10.35
C TYR A 232 -11.86 16.80 9.83
N PRO A 233 -13.18 16.87 9.57
CA PRO A 233 -13.81 18.12 9.19
C PRO A 233 -13.94 19.07 10.39
N ILE A 234 -13.74 20.36 10.13
CA ILE A 234 -13.92 21.48 11.05
C ILE A 234 -14.90 22.44 10.39
N GLU A 235 -16.02 22.71 11.06
CA GLU A 235 -17.01 23.69 10.61
C GLU A 235 -16.54 25.10 10.98
N LEU A 236 -16.42 25.97 9.98
CA LEU A 236 -15.99 27.34 10.19
C LEU A 236 -17.17 28.23 10.52
N THR A 237 -17.00 29.07 11.55
CA THR A 237 -18.02 30.03 11.98
C THR A 237 -17.49 31.46 11.94
N PRO A 238 -18.37 32.47 11.81
CA PRO A 238 -17.94 33.85 11.82
C PRO A 238 -17.25 34.22 13.14
N GLY A 239 -16.19 35.02 13.05
CA GLY A 239 -15.54 35.62 14.22
C GLY A 239 -16.49 36.56 14.95
N VAL A 240 -16.28 36.71 16.26
CA VAL A 240 -17.05 37.63 17.12
C VAL A 240 -16.22 38.86 17.39
N GLN A 241 -16.76 40.03 17.02
CA GLN A 241 -16.13 41.30 17.34
C GLN A 241 -16.27 41.61 18.84
N VAL A 242 -15.17 42.01 19.46
CA VAL A 242 -15.13 42.44 20.86
C VAL A 242 -14.44 43.79 21.01
N ILE A 243 -14.86 44.52 22.03
CA ILE A 243 -14.24 45.76 22.50
C ILE A 243 -14.01 45.64 24.02
N PRO A 244 -13.03 46.37 24.59
CA PRO A 244 -12.93 46.54 26.04
C PRO A 244 -14.23 47.06 26.65
N ALA A 245 -14.46 46.75 27.93
CA ALA A 245 -15.64 47.22 28.64
C ALA A 245 -15.76 48.75 28.60
N ILE A 246 -16.96 49.24 28.26
CA ILE A 246 -17.28 50.67 28.27
C ILE A 246 -17.31 51.16 29.72
N LYS A 247 -16.54 52.20 30.03
CA LYS A 247 -16.49 52.84 31.35
C LYS A 247 -16.62 54.36 31.23
N ILE A 248 -17.44 54.97 32.07
CA ILE A 248 -17.60 56.43 32.15
C ILE A 248 -16.27 57.08 32.56
N GLY A 249 -15.95 58.23 31.97
CA GLY A 249 -14.73 58.98 32.25
C GLY A 249 -13.46 58.41 31.61
N THR A 250 -13.56 57.26 30.93
CA THR A 250 -12.42 56.65 30.22
C THR A 250 -12.53 56.81 28.72
N LYS A 251 -11.38 56.76 28.05
CA LYS A 251 -11.30 56.78 26.59
C LYS A 251 -11.90 55.48 26.05
N LEU A 252 -12.85 55.61 25.13
CA LEU A 252 -13.50 54.49 24.47
C LEU A 252 -12.57 53.87 23.41
N ALA A 253 -12.74 52.59 23.14
CA ALA A 253 -11.96 51.89 22.13
C ALA A 253 -12.30 52.41 20.73
N THR A 254 -11.29 52.73 19.91
CA THR A 254 -11.52 53.25 18.55
C THR A 254 -11.67 52.15 17.51
N VAL A 255 -11.19 50.94 17.82
CA VAL A 255 -11.22 49.76 16.94
C VAL A 255 -11.61 48.49 17.71
N THR A 256 -12.19 47.52 17.00
CA THR A 256 -12.44 46.17 17.52
C THR A 256 -11.18 45.30 17.47
N ASN A 257 -11.23 44.09 18.03
CA ASN A 257 -10.19 43.06 17.88
C ASN A 257 -9.91 42.66 16.42
N PHE A 258 -10.78 43.02 15.48
CA PHE A 258 -10.59 42.81 14.04
C PHE A 258 -10.16 44.09 13.30
N GLY A 259 -9.90 45.18 14.02
CA GLY A 259 -9.46 46.45 13.46
C GLY A 259 -10.57 47.32 12.88
N GLU A 260 -11.85 46.93 13.02
CA GLU A 260 -12.97 47.72 12.54
C GLU A 260 -13.23 48.93 13.42
N ARG A 261 -13.52 50.09 12.80
CA ARG A 261 -13.78 51.32 13.53
C ARG A 261 -15.07 51.22 14.32
N VAL A 262 -15.00 51.57 15.61
CA VAL A 262 -16.17 51.56 16.51
C VAL A 262 -16.91 52.90 16.43
N MET A 263 -18.22 52.84 16.24
CA MET A 263 -19.15 53.96 16.29
C MET A 263 -19.94 53.92 17.59
N TYR A 264 -19.99 55.04 18.30
CA TYR A 264 -20.70 55.15 19.57
C TYR A 264 -21.93 56.06 19.46
N LYS A 265 -23.02 55.63 20.08
CA LYS A 265 -24.22 56.44 20.31
C LYS A 265 -24.48 56.54 21.80
N ALA A 266 -24.87 57.72 22.26
CA ALA A 266 -25.17 58.01 23.65
C ALA A 266 -26.63 58.42 23.78
N PHE A 267 -27.32 57.88 24.78
CA PHE A 267 -28.74 58.14 25.05
C PHE A 267 -28.97 58.49 26.52
N GLY A 268 -30.08 59.18 26.79
CA GLY A 268 -30.45 59.62 28.14
C GLY A 268 -29.48 60.67 28.69
N SER A 269 -29.00 60.45 29.92
CA SER A 269 -28.07 61.35 30.61
C SER A 269 -26.60 61.21 30.16
N CYS A 270 -26.33 60.55 29.02
CA CYS A 270 -24.98 60.41 28.46
C CYS A 270 -24.67 61.45 27.37
N LEU A 271 -23.39 61.77 27.19
CA LEU A 271 -22.85 62.30 25.93
C LEU A 271 -21.44 61.75 25.66
N ILE A 272 -21.01 61.76 24.40
CA ILE A 272 -19.65 61.39 24.00
C ILE A 272 -18.91 62.65 23.57
N LYS A 273 -17.79 62.96 24.23
CA LYS A 273 -16.94 64.11 23.90
C LYS A 273 -15.48 63.67 23.85
N LYS A 274 -14.78 64.01 22.76
CA LYS A 274 -13.38 63.60 22.53
C LYS A 274 -13.14 62.10 22.78
N ASN A 275 -14.09 61.26 22.36
CA ASN A 275 -14.08 59.81 22.53
C ASN A 275 -14.08 59.31 23.99
N VAL A 276 -14.66 60.10 24.90
CA VAL A 276 -14.89 59.73 26.30
C VAL A 276 -16.40 59.73 26.55
N ALA A 277 -16.90 58.66 27.18
CA ALA A 277 -18.28 58.60 27.64
C ALA A 277 -18.42 59.41 28.93
N ILE A 278 -19.31 60.41 28.90
CA ILE A 278 -19.61 61.28 30.05
C ILE A 278 -21.07 61.04 30.43
N ALA A 279 -21.32 60.84 31.73
CA ALA A 279 -22.65 60.61 32.26
C ALA A 279 -23.03 61.72 33.26
N LYS A 280 -24.27 62.18 33.18
CA LYS A 280 -24.93 63.04 34.19
C LYS A 280 -25.89 62.18 35.04
N LYS A 281 -26.43 62.77 36.10
CA LYS A 281 -27.45 62.15 36.95
C LYS A 281 -28.61 61.60 36.11
N GLY A 282 -29.01 60.36 36.38
CA GLY A 282 -30.05 59.63 35.63
C GLY A 282 -29.54 58.39 34.90
N LEU A 283 -30.40 57.83 34.04
CA LEU A 283 -30.09 56.66 33.22
C LEU A 283 -29.25 57.09 32.01
N CYS A 284 -28.12 56.40 31.82
CA CYS A 284 -27.18 56.67 30.75
C CYS A 284 -26.92 55.35 29.98
N THR A 285 -27.27 55.31 28.69
CA THR A 285 -26.97 54.17 27.79
C THR A 285 -25.97 54.57 26.71
N ILE A 286 -24.92 53.77 26.56
CA ILE A 286 -23.96 53.88 25.47
C ILE A 286 -24.06 52.63 24.61
N GLU A 287 -24.29 52.82 23.32
CA GLU A 287 -24.24 51.78 22.30
C GLU A 287 -22.94 51.89 21.50
N ALA A 288 -22.31 50.75 21.24
CA ALA A 288 -21.15 50.59 20.39
C ALA A 288 -21.50 49.68 19.22
N SER A 289 -21.14 50.11 18.01
CA SER A 289 -21.39 49.37 16.78
C SER A 289 -20.18 49.40 15.86
N ALA A 290 -19.98 48.34 15.08
CA ALA A 290 -18.96 48.26 14.05
C ALA A 290 -19.45 47.34 12.92
N PRO A 291 -19.12 47.63 11.65
CA PRO A 291 -19.55 46.79 10.54
C PRO A 291 -18.97 45.38 10.64
N GLY A 292 -19.72 44.38 10.18
CA GLY A 292 -19.20 43.03 9.98
C GLY A 292 -18.59 42.88 8.59
N ARG A 293 -17.89 41.77 8.35
CA ARG A 293 -17.45 41.38 7.01
C ARG A 293 -17.97 40.00 6.68
N SER A 294 -18.69 39.90 5.55
CA SER A 294 -19.25 38.64 5.06
C SER A 294 -18.17 37.56 4.98
N ASN A 295 -18.52 36.33 5.36
CA ASN A 295 -17.63 35.19 5.42
C ASN A 295 -16.39 35.37 6.31
N LEU A 296 -16.35 36.36 7.22
CA LEU A 296 -15.24 36.54 8.17
C LEU A 296 -15.74 36.71 9.60
N TYR A 297 -16.48 37.78 9.91
CA TYR A 297 -16.94 38.07 11.26
C TYR A 297 -18.23 38.89 11.30
N LEU A 298 -19.01 38.68 12.36
CA LEU A 298 -20.30 39.35 12.58
C LEU A 298 -20.11 40.84 12.91
N PRO A 299 -21.12 41.70 12.65
CA PRO A 299 -21.10 43.08 13.14
C PRO A 299 -21.04 43.14 14.67
N LEU A 300 -20.39 44.17 15.21
CA LEU A 300 -20.46 44.48 16.63
C LEU A 300 -21.77 45.19 16.91
N MET A 301 -22.54 44.69 17.88
CA MET A 301 -23.68 45.39 18.48
C MET A 301 -23.60 45.21 19.99
N HIS A 302 -23.18 46.23 20.71
CA HIS A 302 -22.99 46.19 22.16
C HIS A 302 -23.67 47.39 22.82
N SER A 303 -24.42 47.16 23.89
CA SER A 303 -25.08 48.23 24.64
C SER A 303 -24.77 48.09 26.13
N LYS A 304 -24.46 49.22 26.76
CA LYS A 304 -24.16 49.30 28.20
C LYS A 304 -24.93 50.44 28.83
N TRP A 305 -25.64 50.14 29.91
CA TRP A 305 -26.36 51.13 30.72
C TRP A 305 -25.64 51.40 32.04
N PHE A 306 -25.83 52.61 32.56
CA PHE A 306 -25.31 53.13 33.81
C PHE A 306 -26.41 53.90 34.52
N ILE A 307 -26.49 53.78 35.85
CA ILE A 307 -27.34 54.63 36.69
C ILE A 307 -26.41 55.53 37.50
N VAL A 308 -26.47 56.82 37.22
CA VAL A 308 -25.68 57.82 37.95
C VAL A 308 -26.59 58.52 38.95
N LYS A 309 -26.24 58.41 40.24
CA LYS A 309 -27.00 58.99 41.34
C LYS A 309 -26.67 60.47 41.54
#